data_AF-A0A358M4I1-F1
#
_entry.id   AF-A0A358M4I1-F1
#
_cell.length_a   1.000
_cell.length_b   1.000
_cell.length_c   1.000
_cell.angle_alpha   90.00
_cell.angle_beta   90.00
_cell.angle_gamma   90.00
#
_symmetry.space_group_name_H-M   'P 1'
#
loop_
_entity.id
_entity.type
_entity.pdbx_description
1 polymer ?
#
loop_
_entity_poly.entity_id
_entity_poly.type
_entity_poly.pdbx_seq_one_letter_code
_entity_poly.pdbx_strand_id
1 'polypeptide(L)'
;SMDTCNKISKFMQNSGYDMRVMGVPKTIDNDLFGTDHCPGYGSAAKYVATSTMEIYHDARVYDTGMVCVLEVMGRHAGWLTAATALAGIKGQGPDLIYVPELPFSREQFLDDVSRIYRQNGKVIVAVSEGAQYADGQFVADSGVRDAFGHAQLGGVATTLANLAKEKIGCKVRGIEFSLLQRCAAHCASLTDVNEAY
;
A
#
# COMPACT_ATOMS: atom_id res chain seq x y z
N SER A 1 3.31 -13.62 15.08
CA SER A 1 4.57 -13.71 15.83
C SER A 1 4.42 -13.44 17.33
N MET A 2 3.82 -12.33 17.77
CA MET A 2 3.75 -12.02 19.21
C MET A 2 2.92 -13.03 20.02
N ASP A 3 1.81 -13.54 19.46
CA ASP A 3 1.06 -14.65 20.07
C ASP A 3 1.93 -15.92 20.22
N THR A 4 2.78 -16.21 19.24
CA THR A 4 3.76 -17.30 19.30
C THR A 4 4.76 -17.09 20.43
N CYS A 5 5.33 -15.88 20.57
CA CYS A 5 6.22 -15.54 21.68
C CYS A 5 5.55 -15.78 23.04
N ASN A 6 4.29 -15.34 23.20
CA ASN A 6 3.51 -15.53 24.43
C ASN A 6 3.29 -17.03 24.74
N LYS A 7 2.92 -17.83 23.73
CA LYS A 7 2.71 -19.28 23.89
C LYS A 7 4.01 -19.99 24.28
N ILE A 8 5.14 -19.66 23.66
CA ILE A 8 6.44 -20.22 24.01
C ILE A 8 6.83 -19.82 25.43
N SER A 9 6.66 -18.55 25.81
CA SER A 9 6.96 -18.08 27.17
C SER A 9 6.19 -18.86 28.23
N LYS A 10 4.88 -19.06 28.03
CA LYS A 10 4.03 -19.83 28.96
C LYS A 10 4.43 -21.30 29.02
N PHE A 11 4.75 -21.91 27.88
CA PHE A 11 5.20 -23.30 27.83
C PHE A 11 6.47 -23.52 28.67
N MET A 12 7.44 -22.61 28.56
CA MET A 12 8.75 -22.73 29.22
C MET A 12 8.66 -22.51 30.73
N GLN A 13 7.79 -21.58 31.15
CA GLN A 13 7.45 -21.41 32.57
C GLN A 13 6.83 -22.68 33.16
N ASN A 14 5.89 -23.30 32.43
CA ASN A 14 5.23 -24.53 32.87
C ASN A 14 6.16 -25.75 32.89
N SER A 15 7.18 -25.78 32.04
CA SER A 15 8.17 -26.88 32.02
C SER A 15 9.27 -26.74 33.07
N GLY A 16 9.30 -25.63 33.83
CA GLY A 16 10.36 -25.34 34.78
C GLY A 16 11.70 -24.98 34.12
N TYR A 17 11.71 -24.64 32.83
CA TYR A 17 12.90 -24.23 32.10
C TYR A 17 13.06 -22.71 32.15
N ASP A 18 14.16 -22.23 32.74
CA ASP A 18 14.44 -20.79 32.82
C ASP A 18 14.83 -20.24 31.44
N MET A 19 13.86 -19.64 30.76
CA MET A 19 14.06 -18.94 29.50
C MET A 19 13.20 -17.68 29.42
N ARG A 20 13.82 -16.59 28.98
CA ARG A 20 13.14 -15.33 28.67
C ARG A 20 12.80 -15.25 27.20
N VAL A 21 11.56 -14.90 26.89
CA VAL A 21 11.08 -14.69 25.52
C VAL A 21 10.71 -13.23 25.35
N MET A 22 11.32 -12.56 24.37
CA MET A 22 11.08 -11.15 24.06
C MET A 22 10.49 -11.02 22.66
N GLY A 23 9.46 -10.18 22.53
CA GLY A 23 8.86 -9.82 21.24
C GLY A 23 9.43 -8.49 20.74
N VAL A 24 9.76 -8.42 19.45
CA VAL A 24 10.16 -7.18 18.77
C VAL A 24 9.05 -6.81 17.78
N PRO A 25 8.40 -5.64 17.93
CA PRO A 25 7.35 -5.20 17.00
C PRO A 25 7.96 -4.95 15.62
N LYS A 26 7.28 -5.43 14.56
CA LYS A 26 7.76 -5.28 13.18
C LYS A 26 6.60 -5.43 12.19
N THR A 27 6.24 -4.34 11.53
CA THR A 27 5.28 -4.33 10.41
C THR A 27 5.47 -3.06 9.60
N ILE A 28 5.36 -3.17 8.27
CA ILE A 28 5.32 -1.99 7.40
C ILE A 28 3.91 -1.44 7.27
N ASP A 29 2.89 -2.23 7.64
CA ASP A 29 1.48 -1.82 7.55
C ASP A 29 1.08 -0.86 8.67
N ASN A 30 1.94 -0.69 9.68
CA ASN A 30 1.72 0.15 10.86
C ASN A 30 0.42 -0.14 11.63
N ASP A 31 0.08 -1.43 11.74
CA ASP A 31 -1.20 -1.92 12.26
C ASP A 31 -1.12 -2.52 13.68
N LEU A 32 0.01 -2.37 14.38
CA LEU A 32 0.13 -2.83 15.76
C LEU A 32 -0.47 -1.84 16.75
N PHE A 33 -1.39 -2.32 17.58
CA PHE A 33 -1.96 -1.56 18.68
C PHE A 33 -0.92 -1.29 19.79
N GLY A 34 -0.96 -0.09 20.36
CA GLY A 34 -0.16 0.29 21.54
C GLY A 34 1.21 0.89 21.24
N THR A 35 1.56 1.07 19.97
CA THR A 35 2.72 1.86 19.51
C THR A 35 2.25 2.98 18.59
N ASP A 36 2.97 4.10 18.56
CA ASP A 36 2.68 5.23 17.65
C ASP A 36 3.00 4.84 16.20
N HIS A 37 4.16 4.21 16.01
CA HIS A 37 4.59 3.65 14.74
C HIS A 37 5.36 2.34 14.94
N CYS A 38 5.46 1.56 13.87
CA CYS A 38 6.14 0.27 13.85
C CYS A 38 7.46 0.36 13.09
N PRO A 39 8.53 -0.31 13.58
CA PRO A 39 9.78 -0.43 12.83
C PRO A 39 9.58 -0.97 11.41
N GLY A 40 10.11 -0.25 10.42
CA GLY A 40 10.01 -0.51 9.00
C GLY A 40 8.95 0.34 8.28
N TYR A 41 7.93 0.84 8.97
CA TYR A 41 6.89 1.68 8.38
C TYR A 41 7.49 2.99 7.84
N GLY A 42 8.31 3.68 8.63
CA GLY A 42 8.86 4.98 8.22
C GLY A 42 9.70 4.91 6.96
N SER A 43 10.49 3.85 6.78
CA SER A 43 11.26 3.62 5.55
C SER A 43 10.37 3.24 4.36
N ALA A 44 9.38 2.38 4.55
CA ALA A 44 8.44 2.00 3.51
C ALA A 44 7.59 3.19 3.04
N ALA A 45 7.09 4.00 3.97
CA ALA A 45 6.37 5.25 3.70
C ALA A 45 7.23 6.24 2.92
N LYS A 46 8.51 6.40 3.30
CA LYS A 46 9.46 7.25 2.58
C LYS A 46 9.64 6.76 1.14
N TYR A 47 9.87 5.46 0.93
CA TYR A 47 9.97 4.87 -0.40
C TYR A 47 8.72 5.17 -1.24
N VAL A 48 7.53 4.86 -0.71
CA VAL A 48 6.25 5.06 -1.39
C VAL A 48 6.09 6.52 -1.81
N ALA A 49 6.34 7.46 -0.89
CA ALA A 49 6.25 8.89 -1.19
C ALA A 49 7.25 9.33 -2.26
N THR A 50 8.53 8.91 -2.16
CA THR A 50 9.56 9.29 -3.14
C THR A 50 9.31 8.70 -4.51
N SER A 51 8.91 7.44 -4.59
CA SER A 51 8.58 6.79 -5.86
C SER A 51 7.34 7.39 -6.51
N THR A 52 6.34 7.80 -5.72
CA THR A 52 5.19 8.56 -6.25
C THR A 52 5.63 9.89 -6.88
N MET A 53 6.58 10.61 -6.27
CA MET A 53 7.12 11.85 -6.86
C MET A 53 7.86 11.59 -8.18
N GLU A 54 8.64 10.53 -8.27
CA GLU A 54 9.33 10.13 -9.50
C GLU A 54 8.33 9.78 -10.61
N ILE A 55 7.29 9.02 -10.27
CA ILE A 55 6.21 8.68 -11.21
C ILE A 55 5.41 9.91 -11.62
N TYR A 56 5.19 10.86 -10.72
CA TYR A 56 4.52 12.11 -11.05
C TYR A 56 5.23 12.86 -12.18
N HIS A 57 6.57 12.88 -12.15
CA HIS A 57 7.36 13.48 -13.22
C HIS A 57 7.21 12.72 -14.54
N ASP A 58 7.34 11.38 -14.54
CA ASP A 58 7.19 10.57 -15.76
C ASP A 58 5.79 10.66 -16.35
N ALA A 59 4.76 10.59 -15.51
CA ALA A 59 3.37 10.67 -15.95
C ALA A 59 3.01 12.03 -16.56
N ARG A 60 3.79 13.08 -16.27
CA ARG A 60 3.51 14.45 -16.73
C ARG A 60 4.43 14.98 -17.80
N VAL A 61 5.54 14.31 -18.13
CA VAL A 61 6.51 14.80 -19.11
C VAL A 61 5.98 14.83 -20.56
N TYR A 62 5.04 13.95 -20.92
CA TYR A 62 4.50 13.87 -22.29
C TYR A 62 3.16 14.58 -22.43
N ASP A 63 2.85 15.15 -23.59
CA ASP A 63 1.54 15.83 -23.85
C ASP A 63 0.36 14.85 -23.99
N THR A 64 0.64 13.55 -24.13
CA THR A 64 -0.41 12.53 -24.23
C THR A 64 -1.11 12.35 -22.88
N GLY A 65 -2.44 12.40 -22.89
CA GLY A 65 -3.23 12.13 -21.69
C GLY A 65 -3.10 10.68 -21.20
N MET A 66 -3.08 10.50 -19.89
CA MET A 66 -2.94 9.16 -19.29
C MET A 66 -3.55 9.01 -17.90
N VAL A 67 -3.90 7.77 -17.54
CA VAL A 67 -4.24 7.35 -16.18
C VAL A 67 -3.16 6.40 -15.66
N CYS A 68 -2.48 6.78 -14.58
CA CYS A 68 -1.50 5.97 -13.88
C CYS A 68 -2.09 5.48 -12.56
N VAL A 69 -2.13 4.16 -12.33
CA VAL A 69 -2.60 3.56 -11.08
C VAL A 69 -1.42 2.93 -10.36
N LEU A 70 -1.20 3.33 -9.11
CA LEU A 70 -0.13 2.89 -8.23
C LEU A 70 -0.71 1.96 -7.17
N GLU A 71 -0.28 0.72 -7.17
CA GLU A 71 -0.65 -0.27 -6.15
C GLU A 71 0.39 -0.30 -5.03
N VAL A 72 -0.08 -0.02 -3.82
CA VAL A 72 0.70 0.13 -2.59
C VAL A 72 0.27 -0.96 -1.62
N MET A 73 1.23 -1.50 -0.83
CA MET A 73 0.89 -2.51 0.18
C MET A 73 -0.01 -1.90 1.28
N GLY A 74 -0.75 -2.77 1.97
CA GLY A 74 -1.65 -2.36 3.05
C GLY A 74 -2.94 -3.16 3.07
N ARG A 75 -2.86 -4.44 3.41
CA ARG A 75 -3.98 -5.38 3.30
C ARG A 75 -5.24 -4.97 4.07
N HIS A 76 -5.06 -4.48 5.29
CA HIS A 76 -6.16 -4.11 6.19
C HIS A 76 -6.08 -2.68 6.72
N ALA A 77 -4.94 -2.02 6.50
CA ALA A 77 -4.68 -0.66 6.94
C ALA A 77 -4.04 0.14 5.80
N GLY A 78 -4.50 1.37 5.61
CA GLY A 78 -4.13 2.25 4.52
C GLY A 78 -2.90 3.11 4.79
N TRP A 79 -2.15 2.88 5.88
CA TRP A 79 -1.05 3.76 6.30
C TRP A 79 0.02 3.99 5.23
N LEU A 80 0.43 2.94 4.51
CA LEU A 80 1.37 3.06 3.39
C LEU A 80 0.74 3.74 2.19
N THR A 81 -0.50 3.40 1.85
CA THR A 81 -1.22 4.03 0.73
C THR A 81 -1.42 5.53 1.00
N ALA A 82 -1.75 5.91 2.22
CA ALA A 82 -1.87 7.29 2.67
C ALA A 82 -0.53 8.03 2.64
N ALA A 83 0.62 7.35 2.80
CA ALA A 83 1.93 7.98 2.70
C ALA A 83 2.21 8.57 1.30
N THR A 84 1.51 8.11 0.25
CA THR A 84 1.56 8.77 -1.07
C THR A 84 1.11 10.24 -1.03
N ALA A 85 0.27 10.62 -0.06
CA ALA A 85 -0.15 12.00 0.13
C ALA A 85 1.03 12.94 0.51
N LEU A 86 2.11 12.40 1.08
CA LEU A 86 3.32 13.18 1.39
C LEU A 86 3.98 13.74 0.12
N ALA A 87 3.86 13.03 -1.01
CA ALA A 87 4.26 13.56 -2.32
C ALA A 87 3.39 14.76 -2.73
N GLY A 88 2.10 14.76 -2.34
CA GLY A 88 1.17 15.87 -2.54
C GLY A 88 1.56 17.13 -1.79
N ILE A 89 2.11 17.00 -0.57
CA ILE A 89 2.66 18.13 0.20
C ILE A 89 3.82 18.81 -0.56
N LYS A 90 4.56 18.05 -1.37
CA LYS A 90 5.61 18.56 -2.27
C LYS A 90 5.10 19.02 -3.63
N GLY A 91 3.78 18.98 -3.86
CA GLY A 91 3.14 19.35 -5.13
C GLY A 91 3.20 18.26 -6.21
N GLN A 92 3.57 17.02 -5.84
CA GLN A 92 3.89 15.92 -6.75
C GLN A 92 3.13 14.63 -6.37
N GLY A 93 1.93 14.78 -5.82
CA GLY A 93 1.13 13.68 -5.29
C GLY A 93 0.20 13.03 -6.30
N PRO A 94 -0.45 11.93 -5.91
CA PRO A 94 -1.56 11.38 -6.67
C PRO A 94 -2.76 12.33 -6.63
N ASP A 95 -3.59 12.27 -7.66
CA ASP A 95 -4.85 13.01 -7.73
C ASP A 95 -5.97 12.33 -6.91
N LEU A 96 -5.88 11.01 -6.70
CA LEU A 96 -6.83 10.20 -5.94
C LEU A 96 -6.11 9.16 -5.07
N ILE A 97 -6.64 8.87 -3.88
CA ILE A 97 -6.10 7.88 -2.94
C ILE A 97 -7.25 6.98 -2.46
N TYR A 98 -7.11 5.66 -2.62
CA TYR A 98 -8.08 4.64 -2.19
C TYR A 98 -7.46 3.72 -1.15
N VAL A 99 -7.97 3.79 0.08
CA VAL A 99 -7.48 3.05 1.25
C VAL A 99 -8.41 1.86 1.58
N PRO A 100 -7.92 0.77 2.21
CA PRO A 100 -8.70 -0.44 2.46
C PRO A 100 -9.81 -0.25 3.51
N GLU A 101 -9.77 0.82 4.31
CA GLU A 101 -10.78 1.13 5.33
C GLU A 101 -12.12 1.56 4.75
N LEU A 102 -12.16 1.96 3.47
CA LEU A 102 -13.37 2.40 2.79
C LEU A 102 -13.75 1.39 1.69
N PRO A 103 -15.04 1.06 1.55
CA PRO A 103 -15.49 0.17 0.49
C PRO A 103 -15.26 0.82 -0.86
N PHE A 104 -14.60 0.09 -1.75
CA PHE A 104 -14.36 0.45 -3.12
C PHE A 104 -15.67 0.35 -3.94
N SER A 105 -15.94 1.36 -4.75
CA SER A 105 -16.99 1.33 -5.77
C SER A 105 -16.37 1.56 -7.14
N ARG A 106 -16.67 0.63 -8.05
CA ARG A 106 -16.22 0.69 -9.45
C ARG A 106 -16.75 1.93 -10.16
N GLU A 107 -18.02 2.25 -9.92
CA GLU A 107 -18.72 3.39 -10.50
C GLU A 107 -18.11 4.70 -10.00
N GLN A 108 -17.95 4.84 -8.69
CA GLN A 108 -17.35 6.03 -8.08
C GLN A 108 -15.92 6.24 -8.57
N PHE A 109 -15.12 5.17 -8.63
CA PHE A 109 -13.76 5.22 -9.17
C PHE A 109 -13.72 5.76 -10.59
N LEU A 110 -14.58 5.23 -11.48
CA LEU A 110 -14.65 5.68 -12.86
C LEU A 110 -15.10 7.13 -12.99
N ASP A 111 -16.04 7.57 -12.17
CA ASP A 111 -16.54 8.94 -12.16
C ASP A 111 -15.47 9.92 -11.68
N ASP A 112 -14.76 9.59 -10.60
CA ASP A 112 -13.67 10.41 -10.07
C ASP A 112 -12.51 10.53 -11.05
N VAL A 113 -12.06 9.41 -11.64
CA VAL A 113 -10.99 9.42 -12.66
C VAL A 113 -11.44 10.21 -13.89
N SER A 114 -12.67 10.00 -14.37
CA SER A 114 -13.20 10.72 -15.54
C SER A 114 -13.28 12.23 -15.30
N ARG A 115 -13.70 12.65 -14.10
CA ARG A 115 -13.79 14.05 -13.71
C ARG A 115 -12.44 14.74 -13.76
N ILE A 116 -11.42 14.14 -13.15
CA ILE A 116 -10.05 14.72 -13.11
C ILE A 116 -9.40 14.65 -14.48
N TYR A 117 -9.60 13.55 -15.22
CA TYR A 117 -9.06 13.40 -16.57
C TYR A 117 -9.57 14.48 -17.53
N ARG A 118 -10.86 14.84 -17.45
CA ARG A 118 -11.43 15.93 -18.27
C ARG A 118 -10.84 17.30 -17.96
N GLN A 119 -10.36 17.51 -16.74
CA GLN A 119 -9.77 18.79 -16.30
C GLN A 119 -8.30 18.88 -16.66
N ASN A 120 -7.54 17.80 -16.44
CA ASN A 120 -6.07 17.82 -16.44
C ASN A 120 -5.45 17.01 -17.57
N GLY A 121 -6.22 16.17 -18.27
CA GLY A 121 -5.76 15.19 -19.25
C GLY A 121 -4.91 14.05 -18.65
N LYS A 122 -4.52 14.14 -17.38
CA LYS A 122 -3.63 13.20 -16.70
C LYS A 122 -4.17 12.95 -15.29
N VAL A 123 -4.15 11.69 -14.86
CA VAL A 123 -4.61 11.27 -13.54
C VAL A 123 -3.62 10.27 -12.95
N ILE A 124 -3.23 10.47 -11.70
CA ILE A 124 -2.47 9.52 -10.90
C ILE A 124 -3.37 9.06 -9.75
N VAL A 125 -3.51 7.75 -9.58
CA VAL A 125 -4.30 7.14 -8.51
C VAL A 125 -3.37 6.29 -7.66
N ALA A 126 -3.38 6.48 -6.35
CA ALA A 126 -2.82 5.53 -5.39
C ALA A 126 -3.94 4.64 -4.84
N VAL A 127 -3.72 3.33 -4.82
CA VAL A 127 -4.70 2.35 -4.31
C VAL A 127 -3.98 1.29 -3.49
N SER A 128 -4.59 0.92 -2.37
CA SER A 128 -4.11 -0.22 -1.59
C SER A 128 -4.38 -1.54 -2.30
N GLU A 129 -3.43 -2.48 -2.23
CA GLU A 129 -3.65 -3.89 -2.59
C GLU A 129 -4.84 -4.51 -1.82
N GLY A 130 -5.15 -3.95 -0.65
CA GLY A 130 -6.24 -4.37 0.23
C GLY A 130 -7.60 -3.75 -0.08
N ALA A 131 -7.77 -3.03 -1.19
CA ALA A 131 -9.06 -2.46 -1.55
C ALA A 131 -10.14 -3.56 -1.69
N GLN A 132 -11.29 -3.34 -1.04
CA GLN A 132 -12.40 -4.29 -0.99
C GLN A 132 -13.71 -3.62 -1.39
N TYR A 133 -14.61 -4.36 -2.05
CA TYR A 133 -15.99 -3.94 -2.24
C TYR A 133 -16.77 -3.97 -0.92
N ALA A 134 -17.99 -3.42 -0.92
CA ALA A 134 -18.85 -3.37 0.27
C ALA A 134 -19.23 -4.76 0.84
N ASP A 135 -19.13 -5.82 0.04
CA ASP A 135 -19.36 -7.21 0.46
C ASP A 135 -18.10 -7.90 1.01
N GLY A 136 -16.97 -7.18 1.09
CA GLY A 136 -15.69 -7.67 1.60
C GLY A 136 -14.85 -8.42 0.55
N GLN A 137 -15.30 -8.55 -0.70
CA GLN A 137 -14.49 -9.13 -1.76
C GLN A 137 -13.36 -8.17 -2.15
N PHE A 138 -12.15 -8.69 -2.32
CA PHE A 138 -11.03 -7.88 -2.81
C PHE A 138 -11.25 -7.45 -4.26
N VAL A 139 -10.84 -6.22 -4.59
CA VAL A 139 -10.95 -5.65 -5.95
C VAL A 139 -10.15 -6.46 -6.96
N ALA A 140 -9.00 -6.99 -6.54
CA ALA A 140 -8.25 -8.01 -7.27
C ALA A 140 -8.02 -9.21 -6.34
N ASP A 141 -8.86 -10.23 -6.48
CA ASP A 141 -8.63 -11.54 -5.88
C ASP A 141 -8.08 -12.48 -6.97
N SER A 142 -6.85 -12.97 -6.77
CA SER A 142 -6.25 -13.96 -7.67
C SER A 142 -6.87 -15.35 -7.51
N GLY A 143 -7.69 -15.57 -6.47
CA GLY A 143 -8.27 -16.87 -6.10
C GLY A 143 -7.24 -17.85 -5.51
N VAL A 144 -5.96 -17.47 -5.48
CA VAL A 144 -4.86 -18.28 -4.94
C VAL A 144 -4.71 -17.97 -3.45
N ARG A 145 -4.58 -19.02 -2.63
CA ARG A 145 -4.32 -18.90 -1.20
C ARG A 145 -2.91 -19.35 -0.87
N ASP A 146 -2.25 -18.66 0.06
CA ASP A 146 -0.95 -19.06 0.57
C ASP A 146 -1.05 -20.24 1.56
N ALA A 147 0.10 -20.73 2.03
CA ALA A 147 0.20 -21.85 2.97
C ALA A 147 -0.44 -21.57 4.35
N PHE A 148 -0.77 -20.31 4.66
CA PHE A 148 -1.46 -19.88 5.88
C PHE A 148 -2.96 -19.63 5.65
N GLY A 149 -3.46 -19.87 4.43
CA GLY A 149 -4.85 -19.69 4.05
C GLY A 149 -5.24 -18.26 3.70
N HIS A 150 -4.28 -17.34 3.59
CA HIS A 150 -4.54 -15.96 3.20
C HIS A 150 -4.65 -15.84 1.67
N ALA A 151 -5.61 -15.02 1.20
CA ALA A 151 -5.70 -14.67 -0.21
C ALA A 151 -4.39 -13.98 -0.67
N GLN A 152 -3.87 -14.41 -1.80
CA GLN A 152 -2.75 -13.76 -2.48
C GLN A 152 -3.29 -12.51 -3.17
N LEU A 153 -2.90 -11.35 -2.62
CA LEU A 153 -3.22 -10.05 -3.17
C LEU A 153 -2.20 -9.66 -4.24
N GLY A 154 -2.65 -8.82 -5.18
CA GLY A 154 -1.84 -8.36 -6.30
C GLY A 154 -2.69 -8.06 -7.52
N GLY A 155 -2.34 -7.01 -8.27
CA GLY A 155 -2.92 -6.73 -9.59
C GLY A 155 -4.14 -5.80 -9.57
N VAL A 156 -4.39 -5.12 -8.45
CA VAL A 156 -5.37 -4.03 -8.34
C VAL A 156 -5.01 -2.92 -9.32
N ALA A 157 -3.74 -2.52 -9.42
CA ALA A 157 -3.30 -1.48 -10.34
C ALA A 157 -3.62 -1.82 -11.80
N THR A 158 -3.31 -3.04 -12.23
CA THR A 158 -3.58 -3.50 -13.60
C THR A 158 -5.09 -3.58 -13.87
N THR A 159 -5.86 -4.10 -12.92
CA THR A 159 -7.32 -4.21 -13.02
C THR A 159 -7.97 -2.85 -13.18
N LEU A 160 -7.62 -1.89 -12.33
CA LEU A 160 -8.17 -0.54 -12.35
C LEU A 160 -7.67 0.29 -13.54
N ALA A 161 -6.43 0.09 -13.98
CA ALA A 161 -5.91 0.71 -15.20
C ALA A 161 -6.69 0.23 -16.44
N ASN A 162 -6.94 -1.07 -16.57
CA ASN A 162 -7.73 -1.62 -17.67
C ASN A 162 -9.17 -1.10 -17.64
N LEU A 163 -9.77 -1.03 -16.45
CA LEU A 163 -11.09 -0.46 -16.26
C LEU A 163 -11.16 1.00 -16.74
N ALA A 164 -10.18 1.83 -16.38
CA ALA A 164 -10.09 3.21 -16.84
C ALA A 164 -9.89 3.29 -18.36
N LYS A 165 -9.10 2.38 -18.95
CA LYS A 165 -8.89 2.31 -20.40
C LYS A 165 -10.19 2.03 -21.15
N GLU A 166 -10.96 1.05 -20.71
CA GLU A 166 -12.24 0.68 -21.33
C GLU A 166 -13.26 1.82 -21.28
N LYS A 167 -13.32 2.54 -20.16
CA LYS A 167 -14.30 3.61 -19.96
C LYS A 167 -13.91 4.94 -20.60
N ILE A 168 -12.63 5.31 -20.53
CA ILE A 168 -12.12 6.65 -20.89
C ILE A 168 -11.44 6.66 -22.26
N GLY A 169 -10.90 5.52 -22.71
CA GLY A 169 -10.21 5.41 -24.00
C GLY A 169 -8.83 6.09 -24.04
N CYS A 170 -8.18 6.26 -22.89
CA CYS A 170 -6.86 6.90 -22.79
C CYS A 170 -5.71 5.89 -22.62
N LYS A 171 -4.46 6.38 -22.67
CA LYS A 171 -3.28 5.60 -22.28
C LYS A 171 -3.36 5.29 -20.80
N VAL A 172 -3.11 4.05 -20.41
CA VAL A 172 -3.12 3.65 -19.00
C VAL A 172 -1.81 2.99 -18.60
N ARG A 173 -1.48 3.05 -17.31
CA ARG A 173 -0.34 2.37 -16.73
C ARG A 173 -0.70 1.91 -15.32
N GLY A 174 -0.56 0.61 -15.06
CA GLY A 174 -0.53 0.07 -13.70
C GLY A 174 0.92 -0.07 -13.25
N ILE A 175 1.22 0.36 -12.02
CA ILE A 175 2.53 0.19 -11.39
C ILE A 175 2.29 -0.45 -10.04
N GLU A 176 2.87 -1.63 -9.82
CA GLU A 176 2.85 -2.32 -8.53
C GLU A 176 4.18 -2.07 -7.83
N PHE A 177 4.16 -1.43 -6.66
CA PHE A 177 5.38 -1.27 -5.87
C PHE A 177 5.87 -2.59 -5.29
N SER A 178 4.93 -3.48 -4.95
CA SER A 178 5.20 -4.87 -4.57
C SER A 178 6.32 -4.97 -3.53
N LEU A 179 7.28 -5.87 -3.74
CA LEU A 179 8.42 -6.11 -2.86
C LEU A 179 9.31 -4.89 -2.60
N LEU A 180 9.42 -3.94 -3.55
CA LEU A 180 10.39 -2.85 -3.46
C LEU A 180 10.13 -1.96 -2.25
N GLN A 181 8.86 -1.70 -1.92
CA GLN A 181 8.51 -0.82 -0.78
C GLN A 181 8.87 -1.38 0.60
N ARG A 182 9.25 -2.66 0.68
CA ARG A 182 9.66 -3.31 1.94
C ARG A 182 11.10 -3.80 1.96
N CYS A 183 11.87 -3.56 0.90
CA CYS A 183 13.30 -3.89 0.82
C CYS A 183 14.19 -2.71 0.37
N ALA A 184 13.64 -1.50 0.32
CA ALA A 184 14.34 -0.29 -0.12
C ALA A 184 15.31 0.30 0.93
N ALA A 185 16.26 -0.50 1.40
CA ALA A 185 17.27 -0.05 2.36
C ALA A 185 18.12 1.13 1.83
N HIS A 186 18.31 1.19 0.50
CA HIS A 186 19.03 2.28 -0.17
C HIS A 186 18.40 3.67 0.04
N CYS A 187 17.11 3.74 0.39
CA CYS A 187 16.41 4.99 0.66
C CYS A 187 15.73 5.01 2.05
N ALA A 188 16.18 4.17 2.99
CA ALA A 188 15.59 4.05 4.32
C ALA A 188 15.46 5.41 5.05
N SER A 189 14.46 5.52 5.93
CA SER A 189 14.31 6.69 6.80
C SER A 189 15.32 6.59 7.93
N LEU A 190 16.12 7.64 8.16
CA LEU A 190 17.09 7.65 9.26
C LEU A 190 16.38 7.53 10.62
N THR A 191 15.20 8.16 10.76
CA THR A 191 14.37 8.06 11.96
C THR A 191 13.95 6.60 12.22
N ASP A 192 13.42 5.93 11.20
CA ASP A 192 12.99 4.52 11.30
C ASP A 192 14.16 3.58 11.60
N VAL A 193 15.34 3.85 11.02
CA VAL A 193 16.56 3.08 11.31
C VAL A 193 17.00 3.27 12.76
N ASN A 194 16.96 4.50 13.28
CA ASN A 194 17.35 4.78 14.65
C ASN A 194 16.35 4.22 15.68
N GLU A 195 15.06 4.23 15.36
CA GLU A 195 14.00 3.69 16.23
C GLU A 195 13.97 2.15 16.22
N ALA A 196 14.45 1.53 15.14
CA ALA A 196 14.55 0.08 15.00
C ALA A 196 15.79 -0.54 15.67
N TYR A 197 16.83 0.25 15.95
CA TYR A 197 18.12 -0.20 16.52
C TYR A 197 18.09 -0.26 18.04
#